data_AF-A0A915BYV0-F1
#
_entry.id   AF-A0A915BYV0-F1
#
_cell.length_a   1.000
_cell.length_b   1.000
_cell.length_c   1.000
_cell.angle_alpha   90.00
_cell.angle_beta   90.00
_cell.angle_gamma   90.00
#
_symmetry.space_group_name_H-M   'P 1'
#
loop_
_entity.id
_entity.type
_entity.pdbx_description
1 polymer ?
#
loop_
_entity_poly.entity_id
_entity_poly.type
_entity_poly.pdbx_seq_one_letter_code
_entity_poly.pdbx_strand_id
1 'polypeptide(L)'
;MSIRLTTVVCKRRAMPTVIDFAAESRSVKAKVTPRARGRFQWWKEPIYCAPHVHPLQRGVDFTFEDGRPLFVTSKNEVERKLKQIELGKKVVKLLGEINEAELLYAEEVDRQAKDNVELEKLRPVAKGDKSICQLIH
;
A
#
# COMPACT_ATOMS: atom_id res chain seq x y z
N MET A 1 -41.27 19.49 -31.74
CA MET A 1 -41.76 18.72 -30.58
C MET A 1 -41.12 17.34 -30.63
N SER A 2 -40.27 17.01 -29.66
CA SER A 2 -39.44 15.78 -29.67
C SER A 2 -39.91 14.86 -28.55
N ILE A 3 -40.52 13.74 -28.90
CA ILE A 3 -40.99 12.73 -27.94
C ILE A 3 -39.81 11.79 -27.64
N ARG A 4 -39.27 11.86 -26.41
CA ARG A 4 -38.23 10.92 -25.95
C ARG A 4 -38.91 9.63 -25.47
N LEU A 5 -38.66 8.52 -26.16
CA LEU A 5 -39.01 7.17 -25.69
C LEU A 5 -38.00 6.74 -24.62
N THR A 6 -38.42 6.70 -23.37
CA THR A 6 -37.65 6.10 -22.26
C THR A 6 -38.01 4.62 -22.14
N THR A 7 -37.13 3.74 -22.60
CA THR A 7 -37.24 2.31 -22.34
C THR A 7 -36.74 2.01 -20.92
N VAL A 8 -37.69 1.77 -20.00
CA VAL A 8 -37.37 1.30 -18.65
C VAL A 8 -37.03 -0.18 -18.72
N VAL A 9 -35.74 -0.53 -18.58
CA VAL A 9 -35.29 -1.92 -18.45
C VAL A 9 -35.71 -2.43 -17.07
N CYS A 10 -36.88 -3.05 -17.00
CA CYS A 10 -37.34 -3.75 -15.82
C CYS A 10 -36.49 -5.02 -15.62
N LYS A 11 -35.49 -4.97 -14.72
CA LYS A 11 -34.75 -6.15 -14.28
C LYS A 11 -35.73 -7.09 -13.56
N ARG A 12 -36.13 -8.18 -14.22
CA ARG A 12 -36.81 -9.29 -13.55
C ARG A 12 -35.87 -9.83 -12.47
N ARG A 13 -36.22 -9.66 -11.20
CA ARG A 13 -35.56 -10.36 -10.10
C ARG A 13 -35.89 -11.84 -10.27
N ALA A 14 -34.91 -12.66 -10.62
CA ALA A 14 -35.06 -14.10 -10.56
C ALA A 14 -35.41 -14.48 -9.12
N MET A 15 -36.57 -15.11 -8.92
CA MET A 15 -36.95 -15.66 -7.63
C MET A 15 -36.07 -16.90 -7.36
N PRO A 16 -35.52 -17.06 -6.16
CA PRO A 16 -34.77 -18.26 -5.82
C PRO A 16 -35.70 -19.47 -5.96
N THR A 17 -35.19 -20.52 -6.60
CA THR A 17 -35.94 -21.77 -6.78
C THR A 17 -35.89 -22.61 -5.50
N VAL A 18 -36.82 -23.55 -5.36
CA VAL A 18 -36.87 -24.47 -4.19
C VAL A 18 -35.56 -25.24 -3.99
N ILE A 19 -34.79 -25.42 -5.08
CA ILE A 19 -33.46 -26.04 -5.06
C ILE A 19 -32.43 -25.16 -4.35
N ASP A 20 -32.49 -23.85 -4.54
CA ASP A 20 -31.62 -22.87 -3.88
C ASP A 20 -31.88 -22.82 -2.36
N PHE A 21 -33.16 -22.93 -1.97
CA PHE A 21 -33.57 -23.00 -0.56
C PHE A 21 -33.12 -24.31 0.13
N ALA A 22 -33.12 -25.41 -0.62
CA ALA A 22 -32.63 -26.71 -0.14
C ALA A 22 -31.09 -26.75 -0.01
N ALA A 23 -30.35 -26.00 -0.85
CA ALA A 23 -28.91 -25.86 -0.75
C ALA A 23 -28.50 -25.04 0.48
N GLU A 24 -29.24 -23.96 0.78
CA GLU A 24 -28.96 -23.10 1.94
C GLU A 24 -29.25 -23.79 3.28
N SER A 25 -30.31 -24.59 3.36
CA SER A 25 -30.66 -25.39 4.56
C SER A 25 -29.72 -26.58 4.82
N ARG A 26 -28.93 -27.02 3.83
CA ARG A 26 -27.89 -28.06 3.98
C ARG A 26 -26.50 -27.50 4.30
N SER A 27 -26.35 -26.17 4.38
CA SER A 27 -25.10 -25.57 4.87
C SER A 27 -24.96 -25.86 6.36
N VAL A 28 -24.32 -26.99 6.68
CA VAL A 28 -23.89 -27.30 8.03
C VAL A 28 -22.86 -26.25 8.40
N LYS A 29 -23.31 -25.20 9.11
CA LYS A 29 -22.39 -24.23 9.71
C LYS A 29 -21.42 -25.03 10.58
N ALA A 30 -20.15 -25.04 10.19
CA ALA A 30 -19.10 -25.71 10.95
C ALA A 30 -19.23 -25.26 12.41
N LYS A 31 -19.38 -26.21 13.34
CA LYS A 31 -19.43 -25.90 14.77
C LYS A 31 -18.12 -25.18 15.12
N VAL A 32 -18.18 -23.86 15.26
CA VAL A 32 -17.07 -23.07 15.80
C VAL A 32 -16.97 -23.47 17.26
N THR A 33 -16.00 -24.32 17.59
CA THR A 33 -15.68 -24.61 18.97
C THR A 33 -15.25 -23.30 19.63
N PRO A 34 -15.89 -22.87 20.74
CA PRO A 34 -15.45 -21.69 21.44
C PRO A 34 -14.00 -21.92 21.87
N ARG A 35 -13.08 -21.02 21.47
CA ARG A 35 -11.68 -21.10 21.92
C ARG A 35 -11.69 -21.15 23.44
N ALA A 36 -11.11 -22.21 24.02
CA ALA A 36 -11.04 -22.36 25.46
C ALA A 36 -10.43 -21.08 26.06
N ARG A 37 -11.11 -20.48 27.05
CA ARG A 37 -10.65 -19.28 27.75
C ARG A 37 -9.47 -19.64 28.66
N GLY A 38 -8.32 -19.95 28.05
CA GLY A 38 -7.04 -20.04 28.75
C GLY A 38 -6.46 -18.64 29.01
N ARG A 39 -5.39 -18.57 29.80
CA ARG A 39 -4.59 -17.33 29.94
C ARG A 39 -4.18 -16.86 28.55
N PHE A 40 -4.39 -15.57 28.26
CA PHE A 40 -4.02 -14.95 26.99
C PHE A 40 -2.52 -15.13 26.77
N GLN A 41 -2.18 -15.99 25.81
CA GLN A 41 -0.81 -16.35 25.47
C GLN A 41 -0.31 -15.36 24.42
N TRP A 42 0.15 -14.19 24.86
CA TRP A 42 0.63 -13.10 24.00
C TRP A 42 1.74 -13.51 23.02
N TRP A 43 2.49 -14.57 23.33
CA TRP A 43 3.49 -15.19 22.44
C TRP A 43 2.93 -16.07 21.32
N LYS A 44 1.65 -16.48 21.35
CA LYS A 44 1.02 -17.34 20.33
C LYS A 44 0.54 -16.55 19.12
N GLU A 45 0.30 -15.26 19.30
CA GLU A 45 -0.07 -14.33 18.24
C GLU A 45 0.94 -13.18 18.26
N PRO A 46 2.18 -13.41 17.79
CA PRO A 46 3.18 -12.35 17.74
C PRO A 46 2.66 -11.21 16.86
N ILE A 47 2.90 -9.97 17.30
CA ILE A 47 2.52 -8.74 16.58
C ILE A 47 3.12 -8.73 15.16
N TYR A 48 4.26 -9.40 14.98
CA TYR A 48 4.92 -9.57 13.70
C TYR A 48 5.45 -11.00 13.55
N CYS A 49 4.85 -11.76 12.63
CA CYS A 49 5.51 -12.90 12.02
C CYS A 49 6.29 -12.39 10.81
N ALA A 50 7.62 -12.44 10.86
CA ALA A 50 8.42 -12.27 9.65
C ALA A 50 7.93 -13.28 8.58
N PRO A 51 7.97 -12.96 7.27
CA PRO A 51 7.71 -13.93 6.21
C PRO A 51 8.81 -14.99 6.23
N HIS A 52 8.72 -15.91 7.18
CA HIS A 52 9.64 -17.01 7.36
C HIS A 52 9.24 -18.08 6.37
N VAL A 53 10.10 -18.32 5.38
CA VAL A 53 9.90 -19.46 4.50
C VAL A 53 10.73 -20.60 5.00
N HIS A 54 10.04 -21.69 5.29
CA HIS A 54 10.63 -22.88 5.84
C HIS A 54 11.78 -23.34 4.92
N PRO A 55 12.96 -23.70 5.47
CA PRO A 55 14.10 -24.14 4.65
C PRO A 55 13.77 -25.30 3.71
N LEU A 56 12.90 -26.22 4.15
CA LEU A 56 12.41 -27.34 3.30
C LEU A 56 11.48 -26.90 2.16
N GLN A 57 10.94 -25.69 2.19
CA GLN A 57 10.15 -25.11 1.10
C GLN A 57 11.03 -24.23 0.18
N ARG A 58 12.35 -24.35 0.30
CA ARG A 58 13.31 -23.55 -0.44
C ARG A 58 14.24 -24.48 -1.21
N GLY A 59 14.10 -24.49 -2.53
CA GLY A 59 14.99 -25.21 -3.42
C GLY A 59 14.27 -26.34 -4.14
N VAL A 60 15.00 -27.05 -4.98
CA VAL A 60 14.42 -28.16 -5.73
C VAL A 60 14.34 -29.41 -4.86
N ASP A 61 13.17 -30.05 -4.87
CA ASP A 61 12.93 -31.28 -4.12
C ASP A 61 13.64 -32.50 -4.74
N PHE A 62 13.88 -32.47 -6.05
CA PHE A 62 14.53 -33.55 -6.80
C PHE A 62 15.33 -33.00 -7.98
N THR A 63 16.25 -33.82 -8.50
CA THR A 63 17.10 -33.52 -9.65
C THR A 63 17.10 -34.68 -10.64
N PHE A 64 17.36 -34.41 -11.92
CA PHE A 64 17.56 -35.47 -12.91
C PHE A 64 18.87 -36.22 -12.63
N GLU A 65 18.90 -37.52 -12.92
CA GLU A 65 20.12 -38.35 -12.82
C GLU A 65 21.24 -37.82 -13.72
N ASP A 66 20.87 -37.27 -14.89
CA ASP A 66 21.76 -36.57 -15.82
C ASP A 66 22.45 -35.32 -15.21
N GLY A 67 22.02 -34.85 -14.05
CA GLY A 67 22.53 -33.62 -13.41
C GLY A 67 22.03 -32.32 -14.04
N ARG A 68 21.01 -32.38 -14.90
CA ARG A 68 20.41 -31.17 -15.51
C ARG A 68 19.84 -30.25 -14.42
N PRO A 69 20.15 -28.95 -14.44
CA PRO A 69 19.69 -28.03 -13.42
C PRO A 69 18.17 -27.83 -13.52
N LEU A 70 17.49 -27.97 -12.39
CA LEU A 70 16.09 -27.60 -12.21
C LEU A 70 16.03 -26.28 -11.43
N PHE A 71 15.13 -25.39 -11.85
CA PHE A 71 15.02 -24.07 -11.24
C PHE A 71 13.90 -23.99 -10.19
N VAL A 72 12.86 -24.80 -10.34
CA VAL A 72 11.67 -24.86 -9.48
C VAL A 72 11.03 -26.25 -9.60
N THR A 73 10.58 -26.82 -8.48
CA THR A 73 9.80 -28.08 -8.46
C THR A 73 8.32 -27.90 -8.20
N SER A 74 7.90 -26.81 -7.52
CA SER A 74 6.50 -26.60 -7.14
C SER A 74 5.89 -25.30 -7.67
N LYS A 75 4.57 -25.30 -7.93
CA LYS A 75 3.84 -24.08 -8.30
C LYS A 75 3.92 -23.00 -7.22
N ASN A 76 3.87 -23.41 -5.95
CA ASN A 76 3.96 -22.51 -4.81
C ASN A 76 5.28 -21.73 -4.79
N GLU A 77 6.40 -22.37 -5.16
CA GLU A 77 7.68 -21.69 -5.31
C GLU A 77 7.68 -20.67 -6.46
N VAL A 78 7.07 -20.99 -7.60
CA VAL A 78 6.93 -20.04 -8.72
C VAL A 78 6.14 -18.81 -8.27
N GLU A 79 4.97 -19.01 -7.66
CA GLU A 79 4.12 -17.92 -7.18
C GLU A 79 4.82 -17.05 -6.14
N ARG A 80 5.55 -17.68 -5.22
CA ARG A 80 6.35 -16.97 -4.21
C ARG A 80 7.42 -16.11 -4.87
N LYS A 81 8.20 -16.66 -5.81
CA LYS A 81 9.25 -15.92 -6.54
C LYS A 81 8.65 -14.76 -7.32
N LEU A 82 7.50 -14.98 -7.98
CA LEU A 82 6.76 -13.94 -8.70
C LEU A 82 6.33 -12.81 -7.76
N LYS A 83 5.73 -13.13 -6.61
CA LYS A 83 5.35 -12.14 -5.59
C LYS A 83 6.56 -11.36 -5.09
N GLN A 84 7.72 -11.99 -4.91
CA GLN A 84 8.96 -11.29 -4.51
C GLN A 84 9.44 -10.31 -5.57
N ILE A 85 9.36 -10.68 -6.86
CA ILE A 85 9.72 -9.79 -7.97
C ILE A 85 8.76 -8.60 -8.03
N GLU A 86 7.46 -8.82 -7.89
CA GLU A 86 6.46 -7.75 -7.88
C GLU A 86 6.65 -6.78 -6.71
N LEU A 87 6.93 -7.31 -5.52
CA LEU A 87 7.27 -6.51 -4.35
C LEU A 87 8.53 -5.68 -4.60
N GLY A 88 9.59 -6.28 -5.16
CA GLY A 88 10.81 -5.57 -5.51
C GLY A 88 10.57 -4.41 -6.47
N LYS A 89 9.79 -4.65 -7.55
CA LYS A 89 9.40 -3.60 -8.51
C LYS A 89 8.63 -2.47 -7.84
N LYS A 90 7.70 -2.80 -6.94
CA LYS A 90 6.91 -1.81 -6.19
C LYS A 90 7.80 -0.95 -5.28
N VAL A 91 8.75 -1.57 -4.57
CA VAL A 91 9.69 -0.86 -3.71
C VAL A 91 10.53 0.12 -4.53
N VAL A 92 11.11 -0.32 -5.64
CA VAL A 92 11.92 0.55 -6.51
C VAL A 92 11.08 1.72 -7.03
N LYS A 93 9.83 1.47 -7.45
CA LYS A 93 8.92 2.53 -7.90
C LYS A 93 8.67 3.58 -6.81
N LEU A 94 8.33 3.14 -5.60
CA LEU A 94 8.05 4.04 -4.48
C LEU A 94 9.28 4.86 -4.08
N LEU A 95 10.47 4.25 -4.10
CA LEU A 95 11.72 4.97 -3.84
C LEU A 95 12.00 6.03 -4.92
N GLY A 96 11.67 5.73 -6.19
CA GLY A 96 11.73 6.72 -7.27
C GLY A 96 10.78 7.90 -7.03
N GLU A 97 9.52 7.63 -6.68
CA GLU A 97 8.51 8.65 -6.36
C GLU A 97 8.93 9.53 -5.17
N ILE A 98 9.55 8.94 -4.13
CA ILE A 98 10.07 9.68 -2.98
C ILE A 98 11.21 10.61 -3.42
N ASN A 99 12.17 10.11 -4.19
CA ASN A 99 13.30 10.90 -4.66
C ASN A 99 12.85 12.07 -5.54
N GLU A 100 11.86 11.87 -6.41
CA GLU A 100 11.25 12.95 -7.20
C GLU A 100 10.58 14.01 -6.31
N ALA A 101 9.83 13.58 -5.29
CA ALA A 101 9.19 14.48 -4.33
C ALA A 101 10.21 15.29 -3.51
N GLU A 102 11.32 14.68 -3.10
CA GLU A 102 12.41 15.33 -2.38
C GLU A 102 13.10 16.40 -3.24
N LEU A 103 13.32 16.13 -4.53
CA LEU A 103 13.89 17.10 -5.47
C LEU A 103 12.97 18.31 -5.66
N LEU A 104 11.68 18.08 -5.91
CA LEU A 104 10.69 19.16 -6.06
C LEU A 104 10.58 20.00 -4.78
N TYR A 105 10.65 19.35 -3.61
CA TYR A 105 10.64 20.05 -2.33
C TYR A 105 11.88 20.94 -2.16
N ALA A 106 13.08 20.45 -2.52
CA ALA A 106 14.30 21.24 -2.46
C ALA A 106 14.24 22.48 -3.37
N GLU A 107 13.75 22.32 -4.61
CA GLU A 107 13.56 23.43 -5.55
C GLU A 107 12.57 24.49 -5.02
N GLU A 108 11.48 24.03 -4.40
CA GLU A 108 10.48 24.91 -3.78
C GLU A 108 11.05 25.70 -2.60
N VAL A 109 11.84 25.04 -1.75
CA VAL A 109 12.54 25.70 -0.62
C VAL A 109 13.50 26.76 -1.14
N ASP A 110 14.27 26.47 -2.18
CA ASP A 110 15.18 27.43 -2.80
C ASP A 110 14.44 28.62 -3.42
N ARG A 111 13.27 28.38 -4.03
CA ARG A 111 12.43 29.45 -4.58
C ARG A 111 11.91 30.34 -3.45
N GLN A 112 11.35 29.76 -2.38
CA GLN A 112 10.87 30.52 -1.23
C GLN A 112 11.98 31.32 -0.56
N ALA A 113 13.20 30.79 -0.47
CA ALA A 113 14.34 31.51 0.06
C ALA A 113 14.68 32.75 -0.79
N LYS A 114 14.66 32.62 -2.13
CA LYS A 114 14.88 33.75 -3.05
C LYS A 114 13.76 34.79 -2.92
N ASP A 115 12.51 34.36 -2.93
CA ASP A 115 11.34 35.23 -2.80
C ASP A 115 11.37 36.02 -1.48
N ASN A 116 11.73 35.37 -0.37
CA ASN A 116 11.89 36.03 0.93
C ASN A 116 13.00 37.08 0.93
N VAL A 117 14.13 36.82 0.27
CA VAL A 117 15.22 37.79 0.12
C VAL A 117 14.76 38.99 -0.72
N GLU A 118 13.97 38.77 -1.77
CA GLU A 118 13.39 39.85 -2.57
C GLU A 118 12.38 40.67 -1.77
N LEU A 119 11.51 40.02 -0.99
CA LEU A 119 10.55 40.70 -0.11
C LEU A 119 11.25 41.53 0.97
N GLU A 120 12.32 41.03 1.58
CA GLU A 120 13.12 41.79 2.55
C GLU A 120 13.80 43.01 1.91
N LYS A 121 14.25 42.92 0.65
CA LYS A 121 14.77 44.10 -0.10
C LYS A 121 13.70 45.16 -0.36
N LEU A 122 12.46 44.74 -0.62
CA LEU A 122 11.33 45.63 -0.85
C LEU A 122 10.74 46.21 0.45
N ARG A 123 11.06 45.60 1.60
CA ARG A 123 10.50 45.99 2.88
C ARG A 123 10.92 47.42 3.25
N PRO A 124 9.97 48.33 3.52
CA PRO A 124 10.30 49.67 3.97
C PRO A 124 11.10 49.65 5.28
N VAL A 125 12.18 50.42 5.33
CA VAL A 125 13.01 50.55 6.54
C VAL A 125 12.30 51.47 7.52
N ALA A 126 12.00 50.97 8.73
CA ALA A 126 11.44 51.78 9.80
C ALA A 126 12.43 52.88 10.21
N LYS A 127 11.98 54.15 10.20
CA LYS A 127 12.81 55.32 10.53
C LYS A 127 12.99 55.57 12.04
N GLY A 128 12.37 54.75 12.90
CA GLY A 128 12.05 55.07 14.31
C GLY A 128 13.19 55.61 15.17
N ASP A 129 14.39 55.01 15.14
CA ASP A 129 15.42 55.31 16.15
C ASP A 129 16.78 55.78 15.60
N LYS A 130 16.99 55.76 14.27
CA LYS A 130 18.30 56.05 13.68
C LYS A 130 18.65 57.55 13.58
N SER A 131 17.67 58.44 13.55
CA SER A 131 17.90 59.89 13.41
C SER A 131 18.09 60.63 14.74
N ILE A 132 17.68 60.05 15.87
CA ILE A 132 17.71 60.74 17.17
C ILE A 132 19.05 60.55 17.89
N CYS A 133 19.67 59.37 17.81
CA CYS A 133 20.91 59.09 18.55
C CYS A 133 22.21 59.64 17.91
N GLN A 134 22.18 60.13 16.66
CA GLN A 134 23.36 60.70 15.99
C GLN A 134 23.55 62.22 16.21
N LEU A 135 22.61 62.89 16.89
CA LEU A 135 22.62 64.33 17.14
C LEU A 135 23.08 64.71 18.57
N ILE A 136 23.62 63.76 19.35
CA ILE A 136 24.03 63.96 20.76
C ILE A 136 25.56 63.89 20.94
N HIS A 137 26.35 64.13 19.89
CA HIS A 137 27.81 64.31 20.00
C HIS A 137 28.26 65.68 19.49
#